data_AF-A0A098YQP3-F1
#
_entry.id   AF-A0A098YQP3-F1
#
_cell.length_a   1.000
_cell.length_b   1.000
_cell.length_c   1.000
_cell.angle_alpha   90.00
_cell.angle_beta   90.00
_cell.angle_gamma   90.00
#
_symmetry.space_group_name_H-M   'P 1'
#
loop_
_entity.id
_entity.type
_entity.pdbx_description
1 polymer ?
#
loop_
_entity_poly.entity_id
_entity_poly.type
_entity_poly.pdbx_seq_one_letter_code
_entity_poly.pdbx_strand_id
1 'polypeptide(L)'
;MRNKSYIMVNDLATTAYMVINRRLEEFTLVSNRKDVFWYKNKRFTLKVTINHTQSKGDSEFYNVKGILIVEDRNKNQRKLAFCGNCSW
;
A
#
# COMPACT_ATOMS: atom_id res chain seq x y z
N MET A 1 -13.46 -7.11 18.82
CA MET A 1 -12.79 -5.97 18.17
C MET A 1 -13.00 -6.10 16.67
N ARG A 2 -13.68 -5.16 15.99
CA ARG A 2 -13.89 -5.26 14.52
C ARG A 2 -12.53 -5.15 13.83
N ASN A 3 -12.12 -6.21 13.13
CA ASN A 3 -10.94 -6.23 12.26
C ASN A 3 -10.98 -4.99 11.35
N LYS A 4 -10.08 -4.03 11.57
CA LYS A 4 -9.87 -2.94 10.62
C LYS A 4 -9.13 -3.55 9.44
N SER A 5 -9.87 -4.13 8.51
CA SER A 5 -9.33 -4.61 7.24
C SER A 5 -9.04 -3.38 6.38
N TYR A 6 -7.78 -3.17 6.03
CA TYR A 6 -7.38 -2.12 5.11
C TYR A 6 -7.19 -2.78 3.74
N ILE A 7 -7.91 -2.29 2.74
CA ILE A 7 -7.72 -2.69 1.34
C ILE A 7 -6.95 -1.55 0.68
N MET A 8 -5.90 -1.90 -0.05
CA MET A 8 -5.13 -0.99 -0.87
C MET A 8 -5.09 -1.52 -2.30
N VAL A 9 -5.34 -0.62 -3.26
CA VAL A 9 -5.26 -0.89 -4.69
C VAL A 9 -4.43 0.22 -5.33
N ASN A 10 -3.52 -0.13 -6.22
CA ASN A 10 -2.79 0.83 -7.06
C ASN A 10 -2.73 0.37 -8.52
N ASP A 11 -2.59 1.34 -9.40
CA ASP A 11 -2.64 1.24 -10.86
C ASP A 11 -1.24 1.23 -11.49
N LEU A 12 -0.32 0.41 -10.98
CA LEU A 12 1.07 0.33 -11.48
C LEU A 12 1.91 1.60 -11.25
N ALA A 13 1.51 2.45 -10.29
CA ALA A 13 2.36 3.17 -9.34
C ALA A 13 1.88 4.60 -9.05
N THR A 14 1.02 5.23 -9.86
CA THR A 14 0.70 6.67 -9.71
C THR A 14 -0.31 6.97 -8.63
N THR A 15 -1.32 6.12 -8.46
CA THR A 15 -2.44 6.37 -7.54
C THR A 15 -2.61 5.20 -6.59
N ALA A 16 -2.90 5.49 -5.33
CA ALA A 16 -3.26 4.48 -4.34
C ALA A 16 -4.55 4.87 -3.63
N TYR A 17 -5.41 3.88 -3.35
CA TYR A 17 -6.62 4.07 -2.57
C TYR A 17 -6.54 3.27 -1.27
N MET A 18 -6.90 3.87 -0.13
CA MET A 18 -6.95 3.18 1.15
C MET A 18 -8.12 3.66 2.00
N VAL A 19 -8.86 2.74 2.61
CA VAL A 19 -9.91 3.11 3.58
C VAL A 19 -9.30 3.37 4.94
N ILE A 20 -9.33 4.62 5.41
CA ILE A 20 -8.83 5.04 6.73
C ILE A 20 -9.99 5.65 7.50
N ASN A 21 -10.26 5.13 8.71
CA ASN A 21 -11.36 5.59 9.55
C ASN A 21 -12.72 5.68 8.83
N ARG A 22 -13.04 4.66 8.02
CA ARG A 22 -14.27 4.55 7.19
C ARG A 22 -14.37 5.56 6.05
N ARG A 23 -13.29 6.25 5.70
CA ARG A 23 -13.21 7.15 4.55
C ARG A 23 -12.24 6.60 3.52
N LEU A 24 -12.65 6.57 2.26
CA LEU A 24 -11.76 6.29 1.14
C LEU A 24 -10.81 7.49 0.97
N GLU A 25 -9.52 7.23 1.08
CA GLU A 25 -8.47 8.21 0.86
C GLU A 25 -7.72 7.83 -0.42
N GLU A 26 -7.68 8.77 -1.36
CA GLU A 26 -6.85 8.71 -2.56
C GLU A 26 -5.49 9.32 -2.25
N PHE A 27 -4.43 8.72 -2.79
CA PHE A 27 -3.05 9.16 -2.65
C PHE A 27 -2.37 9.21 -4.01
N THR A 28 -1.49 10.18 -4.18
CA THR A 28 -0.63 10.32 -5.36
C THR A 28 0.78 9.86 -5.01
N LEU A 29 1.42 9.12 -5.91
CA LEU A 29 2.82 8.75 -5.77
C LEU A 29 3.70 9.99 -5.82
N VAL A 30 4.62 10.07 -4.86
CA VAL A 30 5.63 11.11 -4.77
C VAL A 30 6.99 10.58 -5.19
N SER A 31 7.27 9.32 -4.88
CA SER A 31 8.53 8.68 -5.21
C SER A 31 8.39 7.16 -5.11
N ASN A 32 9.17 6.44 -5.90
CA ASN A 32 9.42 5.02 -5.73
C ASN A 32 10.92 4.72 -5.86
N ARG A 33 11.36 3.66 -5.18
CA ARG A 33 12.71 3.12 -5.31
C ARG A 33 12.64 1.62 -5.10
N LYS A 34 12.81 0.86 -6.18
CA LYS A 34 12.67 -0.61 -6.20
C LYS A 34 11.31 -1.00 -5.60
N ASP A 35 11.32 -1.78 -4.52
CA ASP A 35 10.16 -2.33 -3.84
C ASP A 35 9.52 -1.38 -2.82
N VAL A 36 9.94 -0.11 -2.80
CA VAL A 36 9.44 0.89 -1.87
C VAL A 36 8.75 2.03 -2.61
N PHE A 37 7.51 2.30 -2.23
CA PHE A 37 6.65 3.30 -2.84
C PHE A 37 6.18 4.28 -1.78
N TRP A 38 6.28 5.57 -2.09
CA TRP A 38 5.83 6.65 -1.23
C TRP A 38 4.71 7.40 -1.92
N TYR A 39 3.54 7.36 -1.30
CA TYR A 39 2.37 8.10 -1.71
C TYR A 39 2.02 9.16 -0.67
N LYS A 40 1.32 10.19 -1.09
CA LYS A 40 0.89 11.28 -0.24
C LYS A 40 -0.48 11.78 -0.66
N ASN A 41 -1.24 12.24 0.31
CA ASN A 41 -2.40 13.08 0.06
C ASN A 41 -2.39 14.28 1.01
N LYS A 42 -3.50 15.03 1.06
CA LYS A 42 -3.57 16.21 1.92
C LYS A 42 -3.37 15.86 3.41
N ARG A 43 -3.75 14.67 3.86
CA ARG A 43 -3.87 14.31 5.28
C ARG A 43 -2.83 13.30 5.76
N PHE A 44 -2.34 12.46 4.87
CA PHE A 44 -1.54 11.29 5.20
C PHE A 44 -0.35 11.15 4.25
N THR A 45 0.71 10.54 4.76
CA THR A 45 1.72 9.86 3.94
C THR A 45 1.54 8.36 4.05
N LEU A 46 1.75 7.66 2.94
CA LEU A 46 1.65 6.22 2.83
C LEU A 46 2.95 5.68 2.25
N LYS A 47 3.67 4.87 3.02
CA LYS A 47 4.82 4.12 2.55
C LYS A 47 4.43 2.65 2.39
N VAL A 48 4.64 2.11 1.20
CA VAL A 48 4.43 0.69 0.88
C VAL A 48 5.80 0.08 0.62
N THR A 49 6.11 -1.02 1.31
CA THR A 49 7.31 -1.81 1.07
C THR A 49 6.91 -3.24 0.76
N ILE A 50 7.27 -3.71 -0.42
CA ILE A 50 7.13 -5.12 -0.82
C ILE A 50 8.37 -5.85 -0.32
N ASN A 51 8.18 -6.85 0.54
CA ASN A 51 9.28 -7.63 1.13
C ASN A 51 9.50 -8.95 0.41
N HIS A 52 8.44 -9.50 -0.19
CA HIS A 52 8.48 -10.81 -0.82
C HIS A 52 7.49 -10.88 -1.97
N THR A 53 7.95 -11.43 -3.10
CA THR A 53 7.18 -11.74 -4.29
C THR A 53 7.19 -13.24 -4.50
N GLN A 54 6.01 -13.86 -4.61
CA GLN A 54 5.86 -15.28 -4.91
C GLN A 54 5.12 -15.45 -6.23
N SER A 55 5.86 -15.80 -7.28
CA SER A 55 5.30 -16.23 -8.57
C SER A 55 4.91 -17.71 -8.49
N LYS A 56 3.82 -18.08 -9.18
CA LYS A 56 3.50 -19.47 -9.52
C LYS A 56 3.78 -19.68 -11.02
N GLY A 57 5.04 -19.91 -11.39
CA GLY A 57 5.43 -20.26 -12.77
C GLY A 57 5.14 -19.17 -13.81
N ASP A 58 4.73 -19.55 -15.02
CA ASP A 58 4.40 -18.67 -16.16
C ASP A 58 3.10 -17.86 -16.00
N SER A 59 2.64 -17.67 -14.75
CA SER A 59 1.44 -16.90 -14.44
C SER A 59 1.68 -15.40 -14.66
N GLU A 60 0.72 -14.74 -15.32
CA GLU A 60 0.69 -13.27 -15.46
C GLU A 60 0.52 -12.55 -14.11
N PHE A 61 0.24 -13.30 -13.03
CA PHE A 61 0.02 -12.81 -11.68
C PHE A 61 1.04 -13.37 -10.68
N TYR A 62 1.43 -12.55 -9.71
CA TYR A 62 2.29 -12.91 -8.59
C TYR A 62 1.75 -12.34 -7.27
N ASN A 63 1.90 -13.13 -6.21
CA ASN A 63 1.50 -12.69 -4.88
C ASN A 63 2.62 -11.85 -4.26
N VAL A 64 2.23 -10.84 -3.51
CA VAL A 64 3.15 -9.98 -2.75
C VAL A 64 2.83 -10.02 -1.27
N LYS A 65 3.88 -9.92 -0.45
CA LYS A 65 3.76 -9.67 0.98
C LYS A 65 4.63 -8.49 1.34
N GLY A 66 4.13 -7.65 2.24
CA GLY A 66 4.83 -6.43 2.56
C GLY A 66 4.31 -5.72 3.81
N ILE A 67 4.76 -4.48 3.95
CA ILE A 67 4.42 -3.60 5.05
C ILE A 67 3.91 -2.27 4.48
N LEU A 68 2.82 -1.78 5.06
CA LEU A 68 2.28 -0.43 4.86
C LEU A 68 2.57 0.38 6.13
N ILE A 69 3.05 1.60 5.96
CA ILE A 69 3.15 2.59 7.04
C ILE A 69 2.31 3.80 6.64
N VAL A 70 1.28 4.09 7.43
CA VAL A 70 0.46 5.31 7.28
C VAL A 70 0.83 6.25 8.40
N GLU A 71 1.18 7.49 8.05
CA GLU A 71 1.47 8.56 9.00
C GLU A 71 0.52 9.74 8.76
N ASP A 72 -0.04 10.29 9.84
CA ASP A 72 -0.82 11.53 9.79
C ASP A 72 0.05 12.78 10.00
N ARG A 73 -0.55 13.97 9.86
CA ARG A 73 0.17 15.25 10.06
C ARG A 73 0.74 15.44 11.47
N ASN A 74 0.21 14.73 12.47
CA ASN A 74 0.65 14.78 13.86
C ASN A 74 1.74 13.74 14.15
N LYS A 75 2.31 13.10 13.11
CA LYS A 75 3.33 12.05 13.23
C LYS A 75 2.85 10.77 13.92
N ASN A 76 1.54 10.56 14.02
CA ASN A 76 1.02 9.27 14.46
C ASN A 76 1.17 8.25 13.33
N GLN A 77 1.85 7.15 13.61
CA GLN A 77 2.11 6.10 12.63
C GLN A 77 1.29 4.85 12.91
N ARG A 78 0.86 4.18 11.84
CA ARG A 78 0.35 2.81 11.87
C ARG A 78 1.11 1.95 10.88
N LYS A 79 1.68 0.87 11.38
CA LYS A 79 2.34 -0.17 10.60
C LYS A 79 1.39 -1.36 10.44
N LEU A 80 1.20 -1.81 9.20
CA LEU A 80 0.31 -2.91 8.85
C LEU A 80 1.05 -3.89 7.93
N ALA A 81 0.98 -5.18 8.21
CA ALA A 81 1.38 -6.19 7.24
C ALA A 81 0.26 -6.35 6.19
N PHE A 82 0.64 -6.64 4.95
CA PHE A 82 -0.33 -6.94 3.89
C PHE A 82 0.10 -8.13 3.04
N CYS A 83 -0.90 -8.76 2.43
CA CYS A 83 -0.76 -9.66 1.30
C CYS A 83 -1.53 -9.05 0.13
N GLY A 84 -0.98 -9.12 -1.07
CA GLY A 84 -1.60 -8.60 -2.29
C GLY A 84 -1.36 -9.53 -3.47
N ASN A 85 -2.06 -9.26 -4.56
CA ASN A 85 -1.82 -9.89 -5.85
C ASN A 85 -1.51 -8.78 -6.86
N CYS A 86 -0.45 -8.97 -7.65
CA CYS A 86 0.01 -8.06 -8.68
C CYS A 86 0.03 -8.81 -10.00
N SER A 87 -0.17 -8.11 -11.12
CA SER A 87 0.14 -8.62 -12.45
C SER A 87 1.46 -8.03 -12.96
N TRP A 88 2.04 -8.67 -13.96
CA TRP A 88 3.07 -8.03 -14.79
C TRP A 88 2.51 -6.83 -15.56
#